data_AF-A0A1J5PD73-F1
#
_entry.id   AF-A0A1J5PD73-F1
#
_cell.length_a   1.000
_cell.length_b   1.000
_cell.length_c   1.000
_cell.angle_alpha   90.00
_cell.angle_beta   90.00
_cell.angle_gamma   90.00
#
_symmetry.space_group_name_H-M   'P 1'
#
loop_
_entity.id
_entity.type
_entity.pdbx_description
1 polymer ?
#
loop_
_entity_poly.entity_id
_entity_poly.type
_entity_poly.pdbx_seq_one_letter_code
_entity_poly.pdbx_strand_id
1 'polypeptide(L)'
;MLLAPSPPWGVASSTIEEAVTAVGLHMMGPFWIQAVRPDATLARTYSVDRLPKAEREAAVARMRPESGRALWETLNWWMDPLMTTSLGPGPLKVRSLVMSGSRDVVHPPSTVRQTADRIGGAYLEWPGMSHWLPGEPGWEEVAAAVLTWMG
;
A
#
# COMPACT_ATOMS: atom_id res chain seq x y z
N MET A 1 0.13 13.38 -3.33
CA MET A 1 -0.76 12.29 -3.79
C MET A 1 -0.23 10.97 -3.27
N LEU A 2 -1.10 10.06 -2.85
CA LEU A 2 -0.77 8.72 -2.40
C LEU A 2 -1.64 7.70 -3.16
N LEU A 3 -1.03 6.67 -3.75
CA LEU A 3 -1.70 5.59 -4.49
C LEU A 3 -1.54 4.29 -3.70
N ALA A 4 -2.65 3.71 -3.25
CA ALA A 4 -2.70 2.50 -2.44
C ALA A 4 -1.65 2.48 -1.30
N PRO A 5 -1.52 3.56 -0.51
CA PRO A 5 -0.42 3.70 0.43
C PRO A 5 -0.55 2.71 1.58
N SER A 6 0.61 2.33 2.13
CA SER A 6 0.65 1.73 3.46
C SER A 6 0.15 2.72 4.52
N PRO A 7 -0.54 2.24 5.57
CA PRO A 7 -0.97 3.09 6.66
C PRO A 7 0.23 3.70 7.40
N PRO A 8 0.17 4.99 7.79
CA PRO A 8 1.15 5.58 8.68
C PRO A 8 0.95 5.09 10.12
N TRP A 9 1.93 5.36 10.99
CA TRP A 9 1.85 5.04 12.41
C TRP A 9 0.55 5.57 13.03
N GLY A 10 -0.16 4.70 13.77
CA GLY A 10 -1.42 5.03 14.44
C GLY A 10 -2.67 4.77 13.61
N VAL A 11 -2.56 4.34 12.36
CA VAL A 11 -3.71 3.89 11.54
C VAL A 11 -3.78 2.37 11.59
N ALA A 12 -4.82 1.84 12.23
CA ALA A 12 -5.01 0.40 12.39
C ALA A 12 -5.41 -0.27 11.07
N SER A 13 -4.87 -1.47 10.84
CA SER A 13 -5.36 -2.36 9.79
C SER A 13 -6.86 -2.59 9.97
N SER A 14 -7.58 -2.58 8.87
CA SER A 14 -9.05 -2.66 8.88
C SER A 14 -9.58 -4.04 8.48
N THR A 15 -8.70 -4.96 8.06
CA THR A 15 -9.06 -6.33 7.67
C THR A 15 -8.12 -7.37 8.27
N ILE A 16 -8.60 -8.63 8.31
CA ILE A 16 -7.83 -9.77 8.82
C ILE A 16 -6.71 -10.12 7.84
N GLU A 17 -6.97 -10.05 6.54
CA GLU A 17 -6.02 -10.36 5.47
C GLU A 17 -4.80 -9.43 5.52
N GLU A 18 -5.02 -8.14 5.75
CA GLU A 18 -3.98 -7.14 5.97
C GLU A 18 -3.14 -7.46 7.22
N ALA A 19 -3.80 -7.79 8.33
CA ALA A 19 -3.13 -8.16 9.58
C ALA A 19 -2.33 -9.48 9.46
N VAL A 20 -2.87 -10.49 8.78
CA VAL A 20 -2.21 -11.78 8.55
C VAL A 20 -0.95 -11.59 7.70
N THR A 21 -1.00 -10.73 6.68
CA THR A 21 0.16 -10.41 5.84
C THR A 21 1.26 -9.73 6.67
N ALA A 22 0.89 -8.77 7.51
CA ALA A 22 1.84 -8.07 8.39
C ALA A 22 2.48 -8.99 9.45
N VAL A 23 1.75 -9.96 9.98
CA VAL A 23 2.28 -10.92 10.98
C VAL A 23 3.05 -12.07 10.31
N GLY A 24 2.67 -12.48 9.09
CA GLY A 24 3.25 -13.62 8.38
C GLY A 24 4.75 -13.50 8.13
N LEU A 25 5.26 -12.27 7.98
CA LEU A 25 6.70 -12.01 7.79
C LEU A 25 7.56 -12.49 8.98
N HIS A 26 7.00 -12.53 10.20
CA HIS A 26 7.70 -13.03 11.38
C HIS A 26 8.06 -14.52 11.29
N MET A 27 7.39 -15.29 10.42
CA MET A 27 7.74 -16.70 10.19
C MET A 27 9.09 -16.89 9.48
N MET A 28 9.66 -15.82 8.92
CA MET A 28 11.00 -15.82 8.32
C MET A 28 12.14 -15.59 9.33
N GLY A 29 11.82 -15.47 10.63
CA GLY A 29 12.79 -15.15 11.68
C GLY A 29 12.98 -13.64 11.85
N PRO A 30 14.19 -13.16 12.23
CA PRO A 30 14.44 -11.73 12.44
C PRO A 30 14.57 -10.98 11.11
N PHE A 31 13.48 -10.95 10.32
CA PHE A 31 13.48 -10.38 8.97
C PHE A 31 13.83 -8.90 8.95
N TRP A 32 13.57 -8.16 10.04
CA TRP A 32 13.84 -6.73 10.18
C TRP A 32 15.33 -6.35 10.12
N ILE A 33 16.26 -7.30 10.20
CA ILE A 33 17.70 -7.08 9.98
C ILE A 33 18.21 -7.69 8.65
N GLN A 34 17.30 -8.05 7.73
CA GLN A 34 17.63 -8.77 6.50
C GLN A 34 16.95 -8.14 5.28
N ALA A 35 17.40 -8.55 4.09
CA ALA A 35 16.67 -8.31 2.84
C ALA A 35 15.57 -9.36 2.68
N VAL A 36 14.34 -8.93 2.43
CA VAL A 36 13.18 -9.81 2.25
C VAL A 36 12.93 -10.01 0.77
N ARG A 37 12.95 -11.25 0.30
CA ARG A 37 12.63 -11.55 -1.10
C ARG A 37 11.13 -11.38 -1.34
N PRO A 38 10.72 -10.79 -2.48
CA PRO A 38 9.31 -10.71 -2.85
C PRO A 38 8.71 -12.11 -2.97
N ASP A 39 7.54 -12.32 -2.38
CA ASP A 39 6.75 -13.52 -2.65
C ASP A 39 6.03 -13.36 -3.98
N ALA A 40 6.50 -14.09 -4.99
CA ALA A 40 5.96 -14.03 -6.34
C ALA A 40 4.50 -14.49 -6.43
N THR A 41 4.03 -15.34 -5.51
CA THR A 41 2.64 -15.79 -5.45
C THR A 41 1.75 -14.68 -4.90
N LEU A 42 2.14 -14.06 -3.78
CA LEU A 42 1.40 -12.92 -3.23
C LEU A 42 1.36 -11.75 -4.21
N ALA A 43 2.50 -11.43 -4.85
CA ALA A 43 2.56 -10.40 -5.87
C ALA A 43 1.55 -10.64 -7.01
N ARG A 44 1.49 -11.86 -7.55
CA ARG A 44 0.52 -12.23 -8.61
C ARG A 44 -0.93 -12.17 -8.16
N THR A 45 -1.18 -12.43 -6.88
CA THR A 45 -2.54 -12.60 -6.35
C THR A 45 -3.14 -11.27 -5.92
N TYR A 46 -2.32 -10.36 -5.39
CA TYR A 46 -2.81 -9.16 -4.71
C TYR A 46 -2.20 -7.85 -5.22
N SER A 47 -1.00 -7.87 -5.82
CA SER A 47 -0.36 -6.64 -6.30
C SER A 47 -0.58 -6.43 -7.78
N VAL A 48 -0.33 -7.43 -8.61
CA VAL A 48 -0.36 -7.34 -10.08
C VAL A 48 -1.39 -8.29 -10.71
N ASP A 49 -2.45 -8.62 -9.97
CA ASP A 49 -3.45 -9.63 -10.33
C ASP A 49 -4.24 -9.27 -11.60
N ARG A 50 -4.48 -7.97 -11.82
CA ARG A 50 -5.21 -7.45 -12.97
C ARG A 50 -4.38 -7.32 -14.24
N LEU A 51 -3.05 -7.47 -14.19
CA LEU A 51 -2.21 -7.39 -15.39
C LEU A 51 -2.42 -8.60 -16.32
N PRO A 52 -2.36 -8.40 -17.65
CA PRO A 52 -2.26 -9.51 -18.60
C PRO A 52 -1.09 -10.43 -18.23
N LYS A 53 -1.26 -11.74 -18.42
CA LYS A 53 -0.31 -12.76 -17.94
C LYS A 53 1.16 -12.44 -18.30
N ALA A 54 1.43 -12.04 -19.54
CA ALA A 54 2.78 -11.73 -19.99
C ALA A 54 3.40 -10.54 -19.24
N GLU A 55 2.64 -9.45 -19.08
CA GLU A 55 3.06 -8.26 -18.35
C GLU A 55 3.20 -8.54 -16.86
N ARG A 56 2.30 -9.34 -16.29
CA ARG A 56 2.36 -9.77 -14.90
C ARG A 56 3.65 -10.53 -14.59
N GLU A 57 4.02 -11.51 -15.42
CA GLU A 57 5.27 -12.26 -15.22
C GLU A 57 6.50 -11.36 -15.43
N ALA A 58 6.45 -10.42 -16.37
CA ALA A 58 7.51 -9.45 -16.56
C ALA A 58 7.67 -8.51 -15.34
N ALA A 59 6.57 -8.07 -14.74
CA ALA A 59 6.58 -7.27 -13.52
C ALA A 59 7.17 -8.05 -12.34
N VAL A 60 6.71 -9.28 -12.12
CA VAL A 60 7.22 -10.17 -11.05
C VAL A 60 8.71 -10.46 -11.23
N ALA A 61 9.18 -10.71 -12.45
CA ALA A 61 10.59 -10.98 -12.74
C ALA A 61 11.51 -9.78 -12.45
N ARG A 62 10.96 -8.56 -12.41
CA ARG A 62 11.71 -7.33 -12.11
C ARG A 62 11.77 -7.00 -10.63
N MET A 63 10.97 -7.67 -9.79
CA MET A 63 10.95 -7.40 -8.35
C MET A 63 12.31 -7.75 -7.73
N ARG A 64 12.70 -6.97 -6.72
CA ARG A 64 13.99 -7.10 -6.01
C ARG A 64 13.74 -7.24 -4.51
N PRO A 65 14.69 -7.80 -3.75
CA PRO A 65 14.58 -7.84 -2.30
C PRO A 65 14.35 -6.44 -1.71
N GLU A 66 13.38 -6.36 -0.80
CA GLU A 66 13.05 -5.15 -0.04
C GLU A 66 13.81 -5.10 1.28
N SER A 67 13.91 -3.91 1.87
CA SER A 67 14.45 -3.74 3.22
C SER A 67 13.49 -4.33 4.25
N GLY A 68 13.91 -5.37 4.97
CA GLY A 68 13.12 -5.95 6.05
C GLY A 68 12.84 -4.95 7.17
N ARG A 69 13.76 -4.01 7.44
CA ARG A 69 13.54 -2.91 8.39
C ARG A 69 12.38 -2.02 7.94
N ALA A 70 12.37 -1.60 6.69
CA ALA A 70 11.31 -0.74 6.16
C ALA A 70 9.94 -1.44 6.17
N LEU A 71 9.92 -2.74 5.83
CA LEU A 71 8.71 -3.57 5.94
C LEU A 71 8.21 -3.64 7.38
N TRP A 72 9.09 -3.85 8.36
CA TRP A 72 8.72 -3.90 9.77
C TRP A 72 8.19 -2.56 10.28
N GLU A 73 8.89 -1.45 10.00
CA GLU A 73 8.48 -0.09 10.39
C GLU A 73 7.12 0.31 9.79
N THR A 74 6.78 -0.25 8.62
CA THR A 74 5.54 0.05 7.89
C THR A 74 4.39 -0.87 8.29
N LEU A 75 4.61 -2.18 8.27
CA LEU A 75 3.57 -3.20 8.46
C LEU A 75 3.37 -3.56 9.93
N ASN A 76 4.34 -3.26 10.82
CA ASN A 76 4.26 -3.55 12.24
C ASN A 76 4.44 -2.29 13.09
N TRP A 77 3.90 -1.16 12.63
CA TRP A 77 4.05 0.14 13.30
C TRP A 77 3.62 0.12 14.79
N TRP A 78 2.68 -0.76 15.18
CA TRP A 78 2.25 -0.90 16.58
C TRP A 78 3.33 -1.49 17.49
N MET A 79 4.38 -2.07 16.91
CA MET A 79 5.58 -2.55 17.60
C MET A 79 6.76 -1.60 17.46
N ASP A 80 6.61 -0.48 16.73
CA ASP A 80 7.65 0.51 16.53
C ASP A 80 7.54 1.65 17.55
N PRO A 81 8.36 1.64 18.63
CA PRO A 81 8.35 2.69 19.64
C PRO A 81 8.96 3.99 19.13
N LEU A 82 9.71 3.96 18.02
CA LEU A 82 10.33 5.15 17.43
C LEU A 82 9.34 5.92 16.56
N MET A 83 8.16 5.35 16.30
CA MET A 83 7.10 5.97 15.52
C MET A 83 7.60 6.42 14.13
N THR A 84 8.39 5.58 13.48
CA THR A 84 9.18 5.93 12.27
C THR A 84 8.30 6.42 11.12
N THR A 85 7.10 5.85 10.98
CA THR A 85 6.10 6.22 9.96
C THR A 85 5.08 7.24 10.45
N SER A 86 5.35 7.93 11.57
CA SER A 86 4.46 8.98 12.11
C SER A 86 4.47 10.24 11.24
N LEU A 87 3.28 10.82 11.07
CA LEU A 87 3.06 12.09 10.38
C LEU A 87 2.95 13.28 11.35
N GLY A 88 3.29 13.09 12.63
CA GLY A 88 3.10 14.09 13.67
C GLY A 88 1.62 14.34 14.00
N PRO A 89 1.30 15.22 14.95
CA PRO A 89 -0.08 15.45 15.37
C PRO A 89 -0.90 16.21 14.33
N GLY A 90 -2.17 15.85 14.20
CA GLY A 90 -3.15 16.58 13.37
C GLY A 90 -3.02 16.33 11.86
N PRO A 91 -3.86 17.01 11.05
CA PRO A 91 -3.84 16.91 9.60
C PRO A 91 -2.61 17.60 8.99
N LEU A 92 -2.23 17.20 7.79
CA LEU A 92 -1.14 17.83 7.06
C LEU A 92 -1.55 19.23 6.58
N LYS A 93 -0.59 20.14 6.50
CA LYS A 93 -0.82 21.52 6.00
C LYS A 93 -0.89 21.61 4.47
N VAL A 94 -0.68 20.51 3.77
CA VAL A 94 -0.66 20.44 2.31
C VAL A 94 -1.88 19.71 1.78
N ARG A 95 -2.45 20.21 0.67
CA ARG A 95 -3.54 19.51 -0.02
C ARG A 95 -3.04 18.11 -0.41
N SER A 96 -3.79 17.10 -0.02
CA SER A 96 -3.43 15.70 -0.23
C SER A 96 -4.61 14.95 -0.88
N LEU A 97 -4.29 14.12 -1.86
CA LEU A 97 -5.20 13.16 -2.48
C LEU A 97 -4.67 11.76 -2.18
N VAL A 98 -5.55 10.90 -1.67
CA VAL A 98 -5.27 9.50 -1.32
C VAL A 98 -6.23 8.62 -2.11
N MET A 99 -5.73 7.56 -2.72
CA MET A 99 -6.52 6.69 -3.58
C MET A 99 -6.28 5.22 -3.31
N SER A 100 -7.30 4.40 -3.53
CA SER A 100 -7.23 2.93 -3.45
C SER A 100 -8.09 2.29 -4.55
N GLY A 101 -7.76 1.05 -4.90
CA GLY A 101 -8.67 0.19 -5.63
C GLY A 101 -9.71 -0.42 -4.70
N SER A 102 -10.97 -0.48 -5.12
CA SER A 102 -12.05 -1.11 -4.33
C SER A 102 -11.83 -2.61 -4.05
N ARG A 103 -10.92 -3.27 -4.78
CA ARG A 103 -10.54 -4.67 -4.58
C ARG A 103 -9.13 -4.84 -4.01
N ASP A 104 -8.50 -3.76 -3.56
CA ASP A 104 -7.21 -3.84 -2.87
C ASP A 104 -7.39 -4.59 -1.54
N VAL A 105 -6.65 -5.68 -1.38
CA VAL A 105 -6.60 -6.46 -0.14
C VAL A 105 -5.26 -6.32 0.60
N VAL A 106 -4.27 -5.65 -0.03
CA VAL A 106 -2.98 -5.33 0.59
C VAL A 106 -3.17 -4.15 1.54
N HIS A 107 -3.78 -3.07 1.05
CA HIS A 107 -4.22 -1.93 1.87
C HIS A 107 -5.67 -1.61 1.51
N PRO A 108 -6.64 -2.24 2.20
CA PRO A 108 -8.05 -2.12 1.86
C PRO A 108 -8.57 -0.68 1.84
N PRO A 109 -9.63 -0.40 1.05
CA PRO A 109 -10.29 0.92 0.99
C PRO A 109 -10.53 1.57 2.35
N SER A 110 -10.93 0.78 3.35
CA SER A 110 -11.15 1.24 4.72
C SER A 110 -9.86 1.72 5.41
N THR A 111 -8.72 1.06 5.21
CA THR A 111 -7.43 1.51 5.76
C THR A 111 -6.96 2.78 5.04
N VAL A 112 -7.10 2.81 3.72
CA VAL A 112 -6.67 3.97 2.91
C VAL A 112 -7.54 5.20 3.19
N ARG A 113 -8.84 5.01 3.42
CA ARG A 113 -9.74 6.08 3.87
C ARG A 113 -9.35 6.63 5.24
N GLN A 114 -9.05 5.76 6.20
CA GLN A 114 -8.53 6.20 7.50
C GLN A 114 -7.23 7.00 7.36
N THR A 115 -6.35 6.60 6.44
CA THR A 115 -5.13 7.36 6.13
C THR A 115 -5.47 8.74 5.58
N ALA A 116 -6.45 8.85 4.68
CA ALA A 116 -6.92 10.14 4.17
C ALA A 116 -7.48 11.02 5.28
N ASP A 117 -8.34 10.48 6.15
CA ASP A 117 -8.92 11.19 7.29
C ASP A 117 -7.82 11.66 8.25
N ARG A 118 -6.85 10.79 8.54
CA ARG A 118 -5.71 11.06 9.43
C ARG A 118 -4.85 12.22 8.97
N ILE A 119 -4.72 12.42 7.66
CA ILE A 119 -3.92 13.50 7.08
C ILE A 119 -4.77 14.71 6.65
N GLY A 120 -6.09 14.66 6.79
CA GLY A 120 -7.01 15.69 6.26
C GLY A 120 -7.02 15.74 4.73
N GLY A 121 -6.79 14.61 4.06
CA GLY A 121 -6.74 14.47 2.62
C GLY A 121 -8.09 14.14 1.99
N ALA A 122 -8.23 14.42 0.70
CA ALA A 122 -9.32 13.88 -0.11
C ALA A 122 -9.09 12.40 -0.40
N TYR A 123 -10.17 11.61 -0.43
CA TYR A 123 -10.13 10.18 -0.74
C TYR A 123 -10.91 9.88 -2.03
N LEU A 124 -10.32 9.14 -2.95
CA LEU A 124 -11.01 8.57 -4.11
C LEU A 124 -10.80 7.06 -4.17
N GLU A 125 -11.90 6.34 -4.35
CA GLU A 125 -11.89 4.89 -4.52
C GLU A 125 -12.16 4.55 -5.98
N TRP A 126 -11.41 3.60 -6.52
CA TRP A 126 -11.51 3.17 -7.91
C TRP A 126 -12.28 1.84 -8.03
N PRO A 127 -13.53 1.86 -8.56
CA PRO A 127 -14.35 0.66 -8.68
C PRO A 127 -13.69 -0.41 -9.56
N GLY A 128 -13.65 -1.64 -9.06
CA GLY A 128 -13.02 -2.78 -9.72
C GLY A 128 -11.49 -2.77 -9.75
N MET A 129 -10.81 -1.69 -9.39
CA MET A 129 -9.34 -1.66 -9.38
C MET A 129 -8.73 -2.39 -8.18
N SER A 130 -7.50 -2.89 -8.33
CA SER A 130 -6.71 -3.59 -7.31
C SER A 130 -5.60 -2.67 -6.74
N HIS A 131 -4.57 -3.26 -6.12
CA HIS A 131 -3.50 -2.55 -5.44
C HIS A 131 -2.60 -1.72 -6.40
N TRP A 132 -2.29 -2.23 -7.59
CA TRP A 132 -1.37 -1.57 -8.52
C TRP A 132 -2.05 -0.56 -9.46
N LEU A 133 -2.67 0.45 -8.85
CA LEU A 133 -3.31 1.57 -9.54
C LEU A 133 -2.49 2.21 -10.68
N PRO A 134 -1.17 2.43 -10.57
CA PRO A 134 -0.43 3.16 -11.61
C PRO A 134 -0.11 2.32 -12.86
N GLY A 135 -0.50 1.04 -12.93
CA GLY A 135 -0.15 0.23 -14.10
C GLY A 135 -1.11 -0.87 -14.48
N GLU A 136 -2.18 -1.10 -13.72
CA GLU A 136 -3.21 -2.07 -14.12
C GLU A 136 -4.18 -1.51 -15.18
N PRO A 137 -4.94 -2.36 -15.90
CA PRO A 137 -5.87 -1.88 -16.91
C PRO A 137 -6.89 -0.87 -16.35
N GLY A 138 -6.93 0.32 -16.96
CA GLY A 138 -7.70 1.48 -16.49
C GLY A 138 -6.86 2.55 -15.77
N TRP A 139 -5.55 2.35 -15.60
CA TRP A 139 -4.65 3.32 -14.95
C TRP A 139 -4.67 4.71 -15.59
N GLU A 140 -5.03 4.83 -16.86
CA GLU A 140 -5.15 6.10 -17.58
C GLU A 140 -6.20 7.02 -16.94
N GLU A 141 -7.31 6.46 -16.45
CA GLU A 141 -8.35 7.21 -15.74
C GLU A 141 -7.85 7.70 -14.38
N VAL A 142 -7.07 6.86 -13.69
CA VAL A 142 -6.39 7.26 -12.45
C VAL A 142 -5.44 8.41 -12.72
N ALA A 143 -4.59 8.29 -13.74
CA ALA A 143 -3.66 9.35 -14.13
C ALA A 143 -4.39 10.65 -14.52
N ALA A 144 -5.49 10.56 -15.26
CA ALA A 144 -6.31 11.70 -15.63
C ALA A 144 -6.89 12.41 -14.40
N ALA A 145 -7.46 11.67 -13.44
CA ALA A 145 -7.98 12.24 -12.20
C ALA A 145 -6.89 12.93 -11.36
N VAL A 146 -5.67 12.37 -11.36
CA VAL A 146 -4.51 12.98 -10.72
C VAL A 146 -4.14 14.29 -11.37
N LEU A 147 -4.06 14.34 -12.70
CA LEU A 147 -3.78 15.56 -13.45
C LEU A 147 -4.84 16.63 -13.17
N THR A 148 -6.13 16.27 -13.25
CA THR A 148 -7.24 17.18 -12.90
C THR A 148 -7.15 17.70 -11.47
N TRP A 149 -6.71 16.87 -10.51
CA TRP A 149 -6.57 17.30 -9.12
C TRP A 149 -5.42 18.30 -8.92
N MET A 150 -4.34 18.18 -9.71
CA MET A 150 -3.19 19.07 -9.63
C MET A 150 -3.47 20.48 -10.17
N GLY A 151 -4.43 20.63 -11.10
CA GLY A 151 -4.82 21.91 -11.71
C GLY A 151 -4.47 21.96 -13.18
#